data_AF-A0A351CB06-F1
#
_entry.id   AF-A0A351CB06-F1
#
_cell.length_a   1.000
_cell.length_b   1.000
_cell.length_c   1.000
_cell.angle_alpha   90.00
_cell.angle_beta   90.00
_cell.angle_gamma   90.00
#
_symmetry.space_group_name_H-M   'P 1'
#
loop_
_entity.id
_entity.type
_entity.pdbx_description
1 polymer ?
#
loop_
_entity_poly.entity_id
_entity_poly.type
_entity_poly.pdbx_seq_one_letter_code
_entity_poly.pdbx_strand_id
1 'polypeptide(L)'
;MARSLQDRLGSTVAFFVAILFNFLANALPLGGQTTGEISDRYESLFTPAGFTFAIWGIIYLGLTAFIVRQWFVRASDPYALSKIKTPFLVNCLANAGWIVAWHYDQLFLSMGIMLVILWTLIQINTLISRDASLRGGTDYVLIALPFSIYFGWISVATIANVSVIQSAYGWNDVLLSEQTWTILKLLIASY
;
A
#
# COMPACT_ATOMS: atom_id res chain seq x y z
N MET A 1 -20.46 -18.43 5.01
CA MET A 1 -21.28 -17.90 3.90
C MET A 1 -20.34 -17.71 2.71
N ALA A 2 -20.61 -18.35 1.57
CA ALA A 2 -19.78 -18.19 0.37
C ALA A 2 -19.84 -16.74 -0.13
N ARG A 3 -18.72 -16.19 -0.61
CA ARG A 3 -18.68 -14.83 -1.21
C ARG A 3 -19.67 -14.76 -2.38
N SER A 4 -20.47 -13.70 -2.41
CA SER A 4 -21.39 -13.45 -3.52
C SER A 4 -20.63 -13.05 -4.81
N LEU A 5 -21.25 -13.20 -5.98
CA LEU A 5 -20.69 -12.73 -7.24
C LEU A 5 -20.38 -11.23 -7.21
N GLN A 6 -21.27 -10.44 -6.57
CA GLN A 6 -21.09 -9.00 -6.38
C GLN A 6 -19.82 -8.69 -5.59
N ASP A 7 -19.46 -9.53 -4.61
CA ASP A 7 -18.25 -9.33 -3.79
C ASP A 7 -16.96 -9.50 -4.59
N ARG A 8 -16.93 -10.52 -5.47
CA ARG A 8 -15.79 -10.81 -6.35
C ARG A 8 -15.61 -9.71 -7.39
N LEU A 9 -16.72 -9.26 -7.99
CA LEU A 9 -16.74 -8.16 -8.93
C LEU A 9 -16.26 -6.86 -8.29
N GLY A 10 -16.82 -6.49 -7.12
CA GLY A 10 -16.43 -5.26 -6.43
C GLY A 10 -14.96 -5.20 -6.08
N SER A 11 -14.39 -6.31 -5.56
CA SER A 11 -12.95 -6.39 -5.27
C SER A 11 -12.09 -6.26 -6.53
N THR A 12 -12.53 -6.89 -7.63
CA THR A 12 -11.82 -6.86 -8.92
C THR A 12 -11.85 -5.46 -9.51
N VAL A 13 -13.01 -4.80 -9.55
CA VAL A 13 -13.15 -3.43 -10.06
C VAL A 13 -12.32 -2.46 -9.24
N ALA A 14 -12.39 -2.51 -7.91
CA ALA A 14 -11.60 -1.63 -7.06
C ALA A 14 -10.09 -1.81 -7.28
N PHE A 15 -9.63 -3.05 -7.44
CA PHE A 15 -8.24 -3.34 -7.77
C PHE A 15 -7.81 -2.76 -9.12
N PHE A 16 -8.63 -2.92 -10.16
CA PHE A 16 -8.35 -2.31 -11.47
C PHE A 16 -8.33 -0.80 -11.42
N VAL A 17 -9.20 -0.17 -10.62
CA VAL A 17 -9.15 1.28 -10.38
C VAL A 17 -7.82 1.67 -9.73
N ALA A 18 -7.36 0.96 -8.70
CA ALA A 18 -6.08 1.25 -8.06
C ALA A 18 -4.89 1.13 -9.03
N ILE A 19 -4.84 0.05 -9.82
CA ILE A 19 -3.80 -0.12 -10.86
C ILE A 19 -3.88 1.01 -11.89
N LEU A 20 -5.08 1.34 -12.36
CA LEU A 20 -5.26 2.38 -13.37
C LEU A 20 -4.71 3.71 -12.87
N PHE A 21 -5.05 4.13 -11.64
CA PHE A 21 -4.53 5.36 -11.08
C PHE A 21 -3.01 5.34 -10.93
N ASN A 22 -2.43 4.21 -10.54
CA ASN A 22 -0.97 4.09 -10.41
C ASN A 22 -0.27 4.12 -11.78
N PHE A 23 -0.86 3.48 -12.78
CA PHE A 23 -0.39 3.60 -14.16
C PHE A 23 -0.48 5.04 -14.65
N LEU A 24 -1.63 5.70 -14.46
CA LEU A 24 -1.83 7.10 -14.86
C LEU A 24 -0.82 8.03 -14.17
N ALA A 25 -0.57 7.84 -12.88
CA ALA A 25 0.43 8.61 -12.11
C ALA A 25 1.85 8.59 -12.70
N ASN A 26 2.19 7.58 -13.49
CA ASN A 26 3.50 7.45 -14.14
C ASN A 26 3.45 7.70 -15.65
N ALA A 27 2.36 7.32 -16.33
CA ALA A 27 2.21 7.42 -17.79
C ALA A 27 1.64 8.76 -18.26
N LEU A 28 0.78 9.37 -17.46
CA LEU A 28 0.16 10.67 -17.69
C LEU A 28 0.38 11.50 -16.43
N PRO A 29 1.54 12.15 -16.26
CA PRO A 29 1.95 12.77 -15.00
C PRO A 29 0.82 13.65 -14.45
N LEU A 30 0.06 13.11 -13.50
CA LEU A 30 -1.11 13.76 -12.93
C LEU A 30 -0.58 14.99 -12.20
N GLY A 31 -1.09 16.19 -12.52
CA GLY A 31 -0.50 17.41 -11.98
C GLY A 31 0.92 17.74 -12.52
N GLY A 32 1.34 17.12 -13.63
CA GLY A 32 2.59 17.43 -14.32
C GLY A 32 3.84 16.81 -13.69
N GLN A 33 3.68 15.89 -12.75
CA GLN A 33 4.78 15.23 -12.04
C GLN A 33 4.50 13.74 -11.83
N THR A 34 5.56 12.96 -11.63
CA THR A 34 5.51 11.55 -11.24
C THR A 34 5.60 11.39 -9.72
N THR A 35 5.24 10.21 -9.21
CA THR A 35 5.35 9.90 -7.78
C THR A 35 6.77 10.09 -7.24
N GLY A 36 7.77 9.69 -8.04
CA GLY A 36 9.18 9.80 -7.69
C GLY A 36 9.66 11.24 -7.67
N GLU A 37 9.30 12.05 -8.68
CA GLU A 37 9.69 13.47 -8.74
C GLU A 37 9.20 14.28 -7.54
N ILE A 38 8.00 13.99 -7.03
CA ILE A 38 7.48 14.64 -5.81
C ILE A 38 8.31 14.22 -4.59
N SER A 39 8.69 12.94 -4.51
CA SER A 39 9.57 12.44 -3.45
C SER A 39 10.95 13.08 -3.51
N ASP A 40 11.51 13.27 -4.71
CA ASP A 40 12.82 13.87 -4.94
C ASP A 40 12.82 15.39 -4.69
N ARG A 41 11.67 16.07 -4.90
CA ARG A 41 11.50 17.49 -4.57
C ARG A 41 11.67 17.77 -3.07
N TYR A 42 11.15 16.87 -2.23
CA TYR A 42 11.20 16.99 -0.77
C TYR A 42 12.29 16.07 -0.20
N GLU A 43 13.52 16.30 -0.65
CA GLU A 43 14.66 15.46 -0.29
C GLU A 43 14.88 15.46 1.23
N SER A 44 15.23 14.28 1.75
CA SER A 44 15.56 14.00 3.13
C SER A 44 16.54 12.82 3.15
N LEU A 45 17.27 12.64 4.24
CA LEU A 45 18.16 11.47 4.40
C LEU A 45 17.44 10.10 4.37
N PHE A 46 16.10 10.07 4.39
CA PHE A 46 15.28 8.86 4.26
C PHE A 46 14.55 8.77 2.90
N THR A 47 14.76 9.72 1.98
CA THR A 47 14.07 9.73 0.69
C THR A 47 14.42 8.46 -0.11
N PRO A 48 13.44 7.61 -0.45
CA PRO A 48 13.70 6.41 -1.23
C PRO A 48 14.18 6.80 -2.64
N ALA A 49 15.23 6.13 -3.13
CA ALA A 49 15.67 6.32 -4.51
C ALA A 49 14.53 5.99 -5.50
N GLY A 50 14.41 6.73 -6.61
CA GLY A 50 13.28 6.60 -7.55
C GLY A 50 13.00 5.16 -8.04
N PHE A 51 14.02 4.32 -8.21
CA PHE A 51 13.83 2.92 -8.61
C PHE A 51 13.08 2.08 -7.57
N THR A 52 13.06 2.48 -6.30
CA THR A 52 12.36 1.76 -5.22
C THR A 52 10.86 1.68 -5.48
N PHE A 53 10.28 2.66 -6.19
CA PHE A 53 8.88 2.66 -6.60
C PHE A 53 8.54 1.53 -7.61
N ALA A 54 9.53 0.87 -8.22
CA ALA A 54 9.31 -0.31 -9.05
C ALA A 54 8.68 -1.50 -8.28
N ILE A 55 8.76 -1.49 -6.93
CA ILE A 55 8.09 -2.46 -6.07
C ILE A 55 6.57 -2.52 -6.28
N TRP A 56 5.95 -1.43 -6.75
CA TRP A 56 4.54 -1.41 -7.11
C TRP A 56 4.19 -2.47 -8.18
N GLY A 57 5.10 -2.72 -9.13
CA GLY A 57 4.92 -3.80 -10.12
C GLY A 57 4.84 -5.19 -9.46
N ILE A 58 5.69 -5.45 -8.47
CA ILE A 58 5.68 -6.71 -7.70
C ILE A 58 4.40 -6.81 -6.87
N ILE A 59 4.01 -5.73 -6.19
CA ILE A 59 2.79 -5.67 -5.39
C ILE A 59 1.56 -5.96 -6.27
N TYR A 60 1.41 -5.27 -7.40
CA TYR A 60 0.26 -5.47 -8.29
C TYR A 60 0.27 -6.84 -8.95
N LEU A 61 1.44 -7.41 -9.26
CA LEU A 61 1.53 -8.79 -9.74
C LEU A 61 1.02 -9.78 -8.67
N GLY A 62 1.48 -9.62 -7.42
CA GLY A 62 1.01 -10.45 -6.31
C GLY A 62 -0.47 -10.28 -6.01
N LEU A 63 -0.98 -9.06 -6.02
CA LEU A 63 -2.41 -8.78 -5.83
C LEU A 63 -3.26 -9.30 -7.00
N THR A 64 -2.72 -9.33 -8.22
CA THR A 64 -3.36 -10.02 -9.35
C THR A 64 -3.49 -11.51 -9.08
N ALA A 65 -2.47 -12.15 -8.51
CA ALA A 65 -2.54 -13.55 -8.10
C ALA A 65 -3.65 -13.81 -7.06
N PHE A 66 -3.83 -12.89 -6.10
CA PHE A 66 -4.95 -12.91 -5.15
C PHE A 66 -6.30 -12.76 -5.86
N ILE A 67 -6.43 -11.80 -6.79
CA ILE A 67 -7.65 -11.60 -7.60
C ILE A 67 -7.96 -12.85 -8.42
N VAL A 68 -6.97 -13.49 -9.03
CA VAL A 68 -7.16 -14.76 -9.76
C VAL A 68 -7.65 -15.84 -8.80
N ARG A 69 -6.97 -16.03 -7.66
CA ARG A 69 -7.34 -17.05 -6.66
C ARG A 69 -8.79 -16.90 -6.20
N GLN A 70 -9.29 -15.67 -5.94
CA GLN A 70 -10.69 -15.47 -5.51
C GLN A 70 -11.74 -15.87 -6.56
N TRP A 71 -11.40 -15.91 -7.86
CA TRP A 71 -12.33 -16.31 -8.91
C TRP A 71 -12.44 -17.84 -9.02
N PHE A 72 -11.37 -18.56 -8.69
CA PHE A 72 -11.32 -20.02 -8.67
C PHE A 72 -11.75 -20.65 -7.32
N VAL A 73 -12.20 -19.82 -6.37
CA VAL A 73 -12.68 -20.23 -5.03
C VAL A 73 -13.95 -21.08 -5.10
N ARG A 74 -13.93 -22.25 -4.44
CA ARG A 74 -15.08 -23.16 -4.24
C ARG A 74 -15.88 -22.78 -2.98
N ALA A 75 -17.12 -23.26 -2.86
CA ALA A 75 -18.03 -22.92 -1.75
C ALA A 75 -17.51 -23.29 -0.34
N SER A 76 -16.47 -24.12 -0.24
CA SER A 76 -15.83 -24.58 1.00
C SER A 76 -14.65 -23.74 1.48
N ASP A 77 -14.32 -22.63 0.80
CA ASP A 77 -13.12 -21.85 1.11
C ASP A 77 -13.18 -21.11 2.47
N PRO A 78 -12.01 -20.74 3.04
CA PRO A 78 -11.89 -20.25 4.40
C PRO A 78 -12.68 -18.97 4.69
N TYR A 79 -13.19 -18.87 5.91
CA TYR A 79 -13.92 -17.70 6.41
C TYR A 79 -13.11 -16.41 6.30
N ALA A 80 -11.78 -16.46 6.44
CA ALA A 80 -10.93 -15.28 6.33
C ALA A 80 -10.99 -14.61 4.95
N LEU A 81 -11.12 -15.38 3.85
CA LEU A 81 -11.27 -14.80 2.51
C LEU A 81 -12.52 -13.93 2.40
N SER A 82 -13.63 -14.32 3.04
CA SER A 82 -14.85 -13.49 3.05
C SER A 82 -14.62 -12.15 3.77
N LYS A 83 -13.85 -12.16 4.87
CA LYS A 83 -13.57 -10.95 5.67
C LYS A 83 -12.56 -10.01 5.05
N ILE A 84 -11.60 -10.52 4.27
CA ILE A 84 -10.59 -9.70 3.58
C ILE A 84 -11.22 -8.73 2.57
N LYS A 85 -12.44 -9.01 2.09
CA LYS A 85 -13.15 -8.22 1.06
C LYS A 85 -13.23 -6.73 1.43
N THR A 86 -13.79 -6.42 2.60
CA THR A 86 -14.08 -5.04 2.97
C THR A 86 -12.80 -4.23 3.18
N PRO A 87 -11.82 -4.70 3.98
CA PRO A 87 -10.52 -4.03 4.09
C PRO A 87 -9.82 -3.86 2.74
N PHE A 88 -9.89 -4.87 1.86
CA PHE A 88 -9.25 -4.80 0.54
C PHE A 88 -9.90 -3.76 -0.38
N LEU A 89 -11.22 -3.68 -0.39
CA LEU A 89 -11.96 -2.66 -1.15
C LEU A 89 -11.56 -1.25 -0.69
N VAL A 90 -11.59 -1.02 0.61
CA VAL A 90 -11.19 0.27 1.21
C VAL A 90 -9.73 0.57 0.89
N ASN A 91 -8.85 -0.43 0.95
CA ASN A 91 -7.44 -0.28 0.62
C ASN A 91 -7.24 0.17 -0.83
N CYS A 92 -7.92 -0.45 -1.79
CA CYS A 92 -7.81 -0.09 -3.21
C CYS A 92 -8.29 1.35 -3.47
N LEU A 93 -9.43 1.73 -2.89
CA LEU A 93 -9.96 3.09 -3.04
C LEU A 93 -9.06 4.13 -2.35
N ALA A 94 -8.54 3.81 -1.17
CA ALA A 94 -7.58 4.65 -0.48
C ALA A 94 -6.27 4.77 -1.28
N ASN A 95 -5.78 3.69 -1.90
CA ASN A 95 -4.60 3.74 -2.76
C ASN A 95 -4.78 4.66 -3.97
N ALA A 96 -5.92 4.57 -4.67
CA ALA A 96 -6.26 5.48 -5.75
C ALA A 96 -6.38 6.94 -5.27
N GLY A 97 -7.03 7.17 -4.11
CA GLY A 97 -7.15 8.50 -3.50
C GLY A 97 -5.82 9.07 -3.04
N TRP A 98 -4.90 8.23 -2.55
CA TRP A 98 -3.57 8.62 -2.12
C TRP A 98 -2.76 9.17 -3.30
N ILE A 99 -2.82 8.51 -4.46
CA ILE A 99 -2.17 8.97 -5.69
C ILE A 99 -2.63 10.38 -6.02
N VAL A 100 -3.94 10.63 -6.01
CA VAL A 100 -4.47 11.97 -6.28
C VAL A 100 -3.94 12.98 -5.25
N ALA A 101 -4.05 12.69 -3.95
CA ALA A 101 -3.56 13.60 -2.91
C ALA A 101 -2.06 13.88 -3.02
N TRP A 102 -1.25 12.86 -3.34
CA TRP A 102 0.19 12.97 -3.54
C TRP A 102 0.52 13.87 -4.72
N HIS A 103 -0.09 13.62 -5.88
CA HIS A 103 0.18 14.36 -7.13
C HIS A 103 -0.30 15.81 -7.13
N TYR A 104 -1.17 16.19 -6.20
CA TYR A 104 -1.59 17.57 -5.98
C TYR A 104 -0.93 18.23 -4.76
N ASP A 105 0.22 17.71 -4.31
CA ASP A 105 1.02 18.21 -3.17
C ASP A 105 0.19 18.35 -1.87
N GLN A 106 -0.89 17.57 -1.70
CA GLN A 106 -1.73 17.58 -0.49
C GLN A 106 -1.11 16.70 0.59
N LEU A 107 0.06 17.10 1.11
CA LEU A 107 0.93 16.25 1.92
C LEU A 107 0.26 15.66 3.17
N PHE A 108 -0.47 16.47 3.96
CA PHE A 108 -1.17 15.99 5.15
C PHE A 108 -2.35 15.07 4.81
N LEU A 109 -3.08 15.36 3.73
CA LEU A 109 -4.15 14.49 3.25
C LEU A 109 -3.57 13.16 2.76
N SER A 110 -2.48 13.19 2.00
CA SER A 110 -1.70 12.01 1.61
C SER A 110 -1.35 11.18 2.84
N MET A 111 -0.81 11.78 3.90
CA MET A 111 -0.44 11.07 5.12
C MET A 111 -1.66 10.44 5.80
N GLY A 112 -2.78 11.17 5.90
CA GLY A 112 -4.03 10.61 6.43
C GLY A 112 -4.53 9.40 5.64
N ILE A 113 -4.49 9.46 4.31
CA ILE A 113 -4.88 8.34 3.45
C ILE A 113 -3.88 7.18 3.55
N MET A 114 -2.57 7.47 3.63
CA MET A 114 -1.52 6.47 3.84
C MET A 114 -1.75 5.67 5.12
N LEU A 115 -2.18 6.32 6.21
CA LEU A 115 -2.55 5.64 7.45
C LEU A 115 -3.79 4.74 7.29
N VAL A 116 -4.76 5.11 6.45
CA VAL A 116 -5.90 4.24 6.11
C VAL A 116 -5.44 3.00 5.32
N ILE A 117 -4.52 3.17 4.37
CA ILE A 117 -3.91 2.06 3.62
C ILE A 117 -3.18 1.12 4.58
N LEU A 118 -2.35 1.67 5.47
CA LEU A 118 -1.61 0.89 6.47
C LEU A 118 -2.57 0.14 7.41
N TRP A 119 -3.58 0.83 7.95
CA TRP A 119 -4.58 0.23 8.83
C TRP A 119 -5.33 -0.92 8.16
N THR A 120 -5.77 -0.73 6.92
CA THR A 120 -6.43 -1.81 6.17
C THR A 120 -5.50 -3.00 5.92
N LEU A 121 -4.21 -2.79 5.67
CA LEU A 121 -3.23 -3.87 5.53
C LEU A 121 -2.94 -4.59 6.84
N ILE A 122 -2.95 -3.89 7.98
CA ILE A 122 -2.89 -4.52 9.31
C ILE A 122 -4.08 -5.45 9.51
N GLN A 123 -5.30 -5.00 9.16
CA GLN A 123 -6.50 -5.84 9.25
C GLN A 123 -6.38 -7.08 8.36
N ILE A 124 -5.95 -6.92 7.10
CA ILE A 124 -5.79 -8.04 6.16
C ILE A 124 -4.75 -9.04 6.65
N ASN A 125 -3.55 -8.58 7.03
CA ASN A 125 -2.48 -9.46 7.52
C ASN A 125 -2.89 -10.15 8.83
N THR A 126 -3.63 -9.49 9.71
CA THR A 126 -4.16 -10.10 10.95
C THR A 126 -5.17 -11.20 10.64
N LEU A 127 -6.09 -10.97 9.68
CA LEU A 127 -7.06 -11.96 9.24
C LEU A 127 -6.38 -13.19 8.62
N ILE A 128 -5.37 -12.96 7.78
CA ILE A 128 -4.56 -14.04 7.17
C ILE A 128 -3.79 -14.81 8.25
N SER A 129 -3.17 -14.11 9.20
CA SER A 129 -2.34 -14.73 10.24
C SER A 129 -3.15 -15.62 11.20
N ARG A 130 -4.41 -15.28 11.43
CA ARG A 130 -5.34 -16.04 12.28
C ARG A 130 -5.91 -17.27 11.59
N ASP A 131 -5.83 -17.35 10.26
CA ASP A 131 -6.35 -18.47 9.49
C ASP A 131 -5.20 -19.38 9.04
N ALA A 132 -4.99 -20.47 9.78
CA ALA A 132 -3.90 -21.40 9.49
C ALA A 132 -3.95 -22.00 8.07
N SER A 133 -5.14 -22.08 7.46
CA SER A 133 -5.29 -22.60 6.10
C SER A 133 -4.64 -21.71 5.04
N LEU A 134 -4.52 -20.40 5.31
CA LEU A 134 -3.93 -19.42 4.40
C LEU A 134 -2.40 -19.31 4.53
N ARG A 135 -1.80 -20.05 5.47
CA ARG A 135 -0.36 -19.97 5.79
C ARG A 135 0.47 -21.10 5.18
N GLY A 136 -0.15 -21.96 4.36
CA GLY A 136 0.53 -23.10 3.74
C GLY A 136 0.28 -23.21 2.24
N GLY A 137 1.21 -23.84 1.54
CA GLY A 137 1.07 -24.24 0.14
C GLY A 137 0.79 -23.07 -0.82
N THR A 138 -0.15 -23.29 -1.73
CA THR A 138 -0.47 -22.33 -2.79
C THR A 138 -1.14 -21.06 -2.24
N ASP A 139 -1.93 -21.17 -1.18
CA ASP A 139 -2.64 -20.02 -0.60
C ASP A 139 -1.69 -19.03 0.08
N TYR A 140 -0.57 -19.51 0.64
CA TYR A 140 0.47 -18.63 1.13
C TYR A 140 1.04 -17.75 0.00
N VAL A 141 1.39 -18.37 -1.14
CA VAL A 141 2.00 -17.66 -2.28
C VAL A 141 1.02 -16.72 -2.98
N LEU A 142 -0.25 -17.14 -3.13
CA LEU A 142 -1.26 -16.36 -3.86
C LEU A 142 -1.97 -15.30 -3.00
N ILE A 143 -1.91 -15.40 -1.67
CA ILE A 143 -2.67 -14.53 -0.77
C ILE A 143 -1.75 -13.89 0.27
N ALA A 144 -1.15 -14.69 1.15
CA ALA A 144 -0.42 -14.17 2.30
C ALA A 144 0.80 -13.33 1.88
N LEU A 145 1.65 -13.89 1.02
CA LEU A 145 2.88 -13.26 0.57
C LEU A 145 2.65 -11.90 -0.13
N PRO A 146 1.73 -11.75 -1.11
CA PRO A 146 1.41 -10.46 -1.71
C PRO A 146 1.02 -9.38 -0.69
N PHE A 147 0.15 -9.73 0.27
CA PHE A 147 -0.30 -8.77 1.29
C PHE A 147 0.78 -8.43 2.32
N SER A 148 1.71 -9.35 2.60
CA SER A 148 2.85 -9.08 3.47
C SER A 148 3.88 -8.18 2.78
N ILE A 149 4.17 -8.39 1.48
CA ILE A 149 5.04 -7.50 0.69
C ILE A 149 4.43 -6.09 0.64
N TYR A 150 3.13 -6.00 0.35
CA TYR A 150 2.43 -4.73 0.30
C TYR A 150 2.43 -4.01 1.66
N PHE A 151 2.20 -4.74 2.76
CA PHE A 151 2.30 -4.21 4.11
C PHE A 151 3.69 -3.65 4.42
N GLY A 152 4.75 -4.42 4.14
CA GLY A 152 6.13 -3.96 4.34
C GLY A 152 6.44 -2.69 3.57
N TRP A 153 6.04 -2.61 2.29
CA TRP A 153 6.22 -1.40 1.49
C TRP A 153 5.48 -0.20 2.07
N ILE A 154 4.21 -0.35 2.46
CA ILE A 154 3.43 0.76 3.00
C ILE A 154 3.96 1.24 4.36
N SER A 155 4.55 0.35 5.17
CA SER A 155 5.26 0.77 6.38
C SER A 155 6.43 1.71 6.05
N VAL A 156 7.28 1.36 5.08
CA VAL A 156 8.38 2.24 4.63
C VAL A 156 7.84 3.53 4.00
N ALA A 157 6.84 3.42 3.13
CA ALA A 157 6.22 4.55 2.47
C ALA A 157 5.58 5.54 3.46
N THR A 158 5.03 5.06 4.58
CA THR A 158 4.50 5.90 5.66
C THR A 158 5.60 6.75 6.29
N ILE A 159 6.77 6.15 6.56
CA ILE A 159 7.93 6.85 7.13
C ILE A 159 8.50 7.87 6.12
N ALA A 160 8.56 7.49 4.84
CA ALA A 160 8.93 8.41 3.77
C ALA A 160 7.94 9.58 3.65
N ASN A 161 6.64 9.34 3.78
CA ASN A 161 5.60 10.38 3.75
C ASN A 161 5.79 11.41 4.88
N VAL A 162 6.10 10.94 6.10
CA VAL A 162 6.45 11.81 7.23
C VAL A 162 7.70 12.63 6.91
N SER A 163 8.71 12.02 6.29
CA SER A 163 9.95 12.71 5.92
C SER A 163 9.71 13.82 4.89
N VAL A 164 8.82 13.58 3.92
CA VAL A 164 8.39 14.60 2.96
C VAL A 164 7.67 15.76 3.65
N ILE A 165 6.78 15.49 4.61
CA ILE A 165 6.15 16.55 5.41
C ILE A 165 7.21 17.33 6.20
N GLN A 166 8.17 16.65 6.84
CA GLN A 166 9.23 17.34 7.58
C GLN A 166 10.04 18.25 6.65
N SER A 167 10.46 17.76 5.49
CA SER A 167 11.25 18.52 4.53
C SER A 167 10.46 19.71 3.97
N ALA A 168 9.19 19.50 3.59
CA ALA A 168 8.32 20.54 3.04
C ALA A 168 8.08 21.74 3.98
N TYR A 169 8.09 21.52 5.30
CA TYR A 169 7.87 22.56 6.31
C TYR A 169 9.16 22.98 7.03
N GLY A 170 10.33 22.49 6.63
CA GLY A 170 11.61 22.80 7.27
C GLY A 170 11.75 22.24 8.68
N TRP A 171 11.09 21.12 8.97
CA TRP A 171 11.08 20.44 10.29
C TRP A 171 12.12 19.33 10.42
N ASN A 172 13.10 19.28 9.53
CA ASN A 172 14.14 18.23 9.52
C ASN A 172 14.98 18.21 10.80
N ASP A 173 15.16 19.36 11.46
CA ASP A 173 15.95 19.51 12.70
C ASP A 173 15.11 19.93 13.92
N VAL A 174 13.79 19.75 13.86
CA VAL A 174 12.90 20.08 14.98
C VAL A 174 12.98 18.96 16.03
N LEU A 175 13.24 19.34 17.30
CA LEU A 175 13.44 18.46 18.48
C LEU A 175 14.69 17.58 18.46
N LEU A 176 15.05 17.01 17.31
CA LEU A 176 16.20 16.15 17.08
C LEU A 176 16.90 16.60 15.80
N SER A 177 18.19 16.29 15.65
CA SER A 177 18.87 16.55 14.38
C SER A 177 18.36 15.63 13.26
N GLU A 178 18.52 16.04 12.01
CA GLU A 178 18.14 15.28 10.83
C GLU A 178 18.73 13.86 10.83
N GLN A 179 19.98 13.71 11.28
CA GLN A 179 20.63 12.40 11.40
C GLN A 179 19.95 11.55 12.47
N THR A 180 19.62 12.10 13.64
CA THR A 180 18.94 11.36 14.71
C THR A 180 17.54 10.95 14.27
N TRP A 181 16.79 11.83 13.59
CA TRP A 181 15.51 11.48 12.98
C TRP A 181 15.64 10.31 12.01
N THR A 182 16.66 10.32 11.16
CA THR A 182 16.90 9.27 10.17
C THR A 182 17.24 7.93 10.84
N ILE A 183 18.08 7.94 11.87
CA ILE A 183 18.39 6.74 12.65
C ILE A 183 17.12 6.15 13.27
N LEU A 184 16.25 6.98 13.86
CA LEU A 184 14.97 6.53 14.42
C LEU A 184 14.06 5.91 13.36
N LYS A 185 13.96 6.54 12.18
CA LYS A 185 13.18 6.03 11.05
C LYS A 185 13.69 4.66 10.58
N LEU A 186 15.01 4.48 10.47
CA LEU A 186 15.61 3.20 10.10
C LEU A 186 15.37 2.12 11.16
N LEU A 187 15.45 2.46 12.45
CA LEU A 187 15.13 1.53 13.53
C LEU A 187 13.67 1.08 13.47
N ILE A 188 12.74 2.03 13.29
CA ILE A 188 11.30 1.73 13.16
C ILE A 188 11.03 0.88 11.91
N ALA A 189 11.70 1.16 10.80
CA ALA A 189 11.52 0.39 9.55
C ALA A 189 12.08 -1.03 9.61
N SER A 190 12.99 -1.32 10.55
CA SER A 190 13.67 -2.61 10.69
C SER A 190 12.94 -3.64 11.59
N TYR A 191 11.89 -3.21 12.29
CA TYR A 191 11.07 -4.04 13.18
C TYR A 191 9.77 -4.49 12.51
#